data_AF-A0A0B8QXA0-F1
#
_entry.id   AF-A0A0B8QXA0-F1
#
_cell.length_a   1.000
_cell.length_b   1.000
_cell.length_c   1.000
_cell.angle_alpha   90.00
_cell.angle_beta   90.00
_cell.angle_gamma   90.00
#
_symmetry.space_group_name_H-M   'P 1'
#
loop_
_entity.id
_entity.type
_entity.pdbx_description
1 polymer ?
#
loop_
_entity_poly.entity_id
_entity_poly.type
_entity_poly.pdbx_seq_one_letter_code
_entity_poly.pdbx_strand_id
1 'polypeptide(L)'
;MLVLVTNQSGIARGKFSEDRFLSLTQWMDWNFSDNGVEFDGIYYCPHHPEHGIGDYKQDCECRKPKPGMFISARDFLKIDMAKSIMVGDKAEDMMAAEAAGVGTKILVRTGKPVTEKGEAIADAVLDSIADVPAFIASR
;
A
#
# COMPACT_ATOMS: atom_id res chain seq x y z
N MET A 1 0.76 14.01 6.07
CA MET A 1 1.11 12.64 6.49
C MET A 1 1.02 11.73 5.28
N LEU A 2 2.09 10.99 4.97
CA LEU A 2 2.21 10.04 3.88
C LEU A 2 2.71 8.70 4.45
N VAL A 3 1.98 7.62 4.16
CA VAL A 3 2.35 6.27 4.62
C VAL A 3 2.39 5.33 3.42
N LEU A 4 3.48 4.60 3.25
CA LEU A 4 3.60 3.56 2.23
C LEU A 4 3.21 2.20 2.81
N VAL A 5 2.30 1.48 2.15
CA VAL A 5 1.85 0.12 2.52
C VAL A 5 1.98 -0.83 1.33
N THR A 6 2.95 -1.75 1.36
CA THR A 6 3.36 -2.50 0.15
C THR A 6 3.46 -4.02 0.33
N ASN A 7 2.88 -4.79 -0.61
CA ASN A 7 3.05 -6.25 -0.64
C ASN A 7 4.35 -6.58 -1.40
N GLN A 8 5.32 -7.21 -0.73
CA GLN A 8 6.65 -7.55 -1.27
C GLN A 8 6.88 -9.06 -1.31
N SER A 9 5.92 -9.81 -1.87
CA SER A 9 6.04 -11.28 -2.00
C SER A 9 7.19 -11.77 -2.90
N GLY A 10 7.93 -10.87 -3.55
CA GLY A 10 9.19 -11.23 -4.19
C GLY A 10 10.19 -11.83 -3.18
N ILE A 11 10.15 -11.38 -1.92
CA ILE A 11 10.94 -11.92 -0.81
C ILE A 11 10.53 -13.37 -0.54
N ALA A 12 9.26 -13.61 -0.22
CA ALA A 12 8.75 -14.97 0.00
C ALA A 12 9.02 -15.95 -1.15
N ARG A 13 8.99 -15.46 -2.39
CA ARG A 13 9.19 -16.26 -3.60
C ARG A 13 10.68 -16.44 -3.97
N GLY A 14 11.61 -15.96 -3.14
CA GLY A 14 13.06 -16.07 -3.39
C GLY A 14 13.56 -15.26 -4.59
N LYS A 15 12.82 -14.25 -5.05
CA LYS A 15 13.23 -13.40 -6.19
C LYS A 15 14.32 -12.39 -5.80
N PHE A 16 14.35 -11.99 -4.54
CA PHE A 16 15.36 -11.12 -3.94
C PHE A 16 15.31 -11.29 -2.41
N SER A 17 16.40 -10.97 -1.72
CA SER A 17 16.46 -11.02 -0.25
C SER A 17 15.75 -9.82 0.39
N GLU A 18 15.36 -9.96 1.65
CA GLU A 18 14.82 -8.87 2.45
C GLU A 18 15.84 -7.72 2.60
N ASP A 19 17.12 -8.01 2.82
CA ASP A 19 18.18 -6.99 2.89
C ASP A 19 18.26 -6.13 1.63
N ARG A 20 18.05 -6.72 0.44
CA ARG A 20 18.00 -5.96 -0.82
C ARG A 20 16.78 -5.05 -0.89
N PHE A 21 15.64 -5.52 -0.40
CA PHE A 21 14.45 -4.69 -0.30
C PHE A 21 14.64 -3.54 0.68
N LEU A 22 15.23 -3.78 1.86
CA LEU A 22 15.51 -2.76 2.87
C LEU A 22 16.50 -1.71 2.34
N SER A 23 17.55 -2.14 1.64
CA SER A 23 18.53 -1.24 1.00
C SER A 23 17.86 -0.35 -0.05
N LEU A 24 16.99 -0.92 -0.89
CA LEU A 24 16.23 -0.16 -1.89
C LEU A 24 15.24 0.82 -1.22
N THR A 25 14.59 0.38 -0.15
CA THR A 25 13.62 1.21 0.59
C THR A 25 14.30 2.40 1.25
N GLN A 26 15.48 2.20 1.86
CA GLN A 26 16.28 3.29 2.41
C GLN A 26 16.71 4.29 1.34
N TRP A 27 17.19 3.80 0.20
CA TRP A 27 17.55 4.67 -0.92
C TRP A 27 16.34 5.47 -1.45
N MET A 28 15.18 4.82 -1.58
CA MET A 28 13.95 5.47 -2.00
C MET A 28 13.53 6.56 -1.01
N ASP A 29 13.55 6.28 0.29
CA ASP A 29 13.19 7.22 1.35
C ASP A 29 14.08 8.47 1.30
N TRP A 30 15.40 8.29 1.20
CA TRP A 30 16.34 9.42 1.01
C TRP A 30 16.09 10.20 -0.27
N ASN A 31 15.86 9.52 -1.39
CA ASN A 31 15.59 10.19 -2.66
C ASN A 31 14.31 11.04 -2.59
N PHE A 32 13.27 10.60 -1.89
CA PHE A 32 12.08 11.42 -1.67
C PHE A 32 12.37 12.59 -0.72
N SER A 33 13.12 12.36 0.36
CA SER A 33 13.51 13.41 1.32
C SER A 33 14.32 14.52 0.64
N ASP A 34 15.27 14.18 -0.23
CA ASP A 34 16.05 15.14 -1.04
C ASP A 34 15.17 16.00 -1.96
N ASN A 35 13.95 15.54 -2.28
CA ASN A 35 12.95 16.25 -3.08
C ASN A 35 11.82 16.84 -2.22
N GLY A 36 12.00 16.95 -0.90
CA GLY A 36 11.05 17.57 0.02
C GLY A 36 9.82 16.72 0.34
N VAL A 37 9.88 15.40 0.14
CA VAL A 37 8.82 14.46 0.47
C VAL A 37 9.29 13.51 1.57
N GLU A 38 8.63 13.53 2.72
CA GLU A 38 8.94 12.65 3.85
C GLU A 38 7.80 11.64 4.05
N PHE A 39 8.15 10.36 4.21
CA PHE A 39 7.18 9.35 4.64
C PHE A 39 7.14 9.29 6.17
N ASP A 40 5.94 9.37 6.74
CA ASP A 40 5.73 9.17 8.18
C ASP A 40 5.81 7.68 8.56
N GLY A 41 5.70 6.78 7.58
CA GLY A 41 5.90 5.35 7.80
C GLY A 41 5.92 4.53 6.52
N ILE A 42 6.77 3.50 6.51
CA ILE A 42 6.85 2.52 5.43
C ILE A 42 6.59 1.13 6.03
N TYR A 43 5.49 0.51 5.62
CA TYR A 43 5.05 -0.80 6.05
C TYR A 43 5.04 -1.74 4.84
N TYR A 44 5.58 -2.94 5.02
CA TYR A 44 5.62 -3.94 3.96
C TYR A 44 5.28 -5.34 4.46
N CYS A 45 4.77 -6.17 3.57
CA CYS A 45 4.54 -7.59 3.82
C CYS A 45 5.47 -8.45 2.95
N PRO A 46 6.45 -9.17 3.53
CA PRO A 46 7.33 -10.05 2.75
C PRO A 46 6.69 -11.41 2.41
N HIS A 47 5.60 -11.78 3.09
CA HIS A 47 5.03 -13.12 3.09
C HIS A 47 4.19 -13.50 1.87
N HIS A 48 4.04 -14.81 1.67
CA HIS A 48 3.07 -15.40 0.73
C HIS A 48 2.58 -16.78 1.22
N PRO A 49 1.26 -17.04 1.29
CA PRO A 49 0.74 -18.28 1.89
C PRO A 49 1.08 -19.54 1.07
N GLU A 50 0.92 -19.49 -0.26
CA GLU A 50 1.09 -20.68 -1.10
C GLU A 50 2.51 -20.84 -1.67
N HIS A 51 3.03 -19.77 -2.26
CA HIS A 51 4.32 -19.75 -2.97
C HIS A 51 5.49 -19.24 -2.15
N GLY A 52 5.32 -19.06 -0.83
CA GLY A 52 6.43 -18.69 0.03
C GLY A 52 7.40 -19.84 0.27
N ILE A 53 8.61 -19.52 0.69
CA ILE A 53 9.67 -20.46 1.07
C ILE A 53 10.14 -20.13 2.48
N GLY A 54 10.39 -21.16 3.30
CA GLY A 54 10.86 -21.00 4.68
C GLY A 54 9.90 -20.17 5.54
N ASP A 55 10.46 -19.30 6.38
CA ASP A 55 9.70 -18.47 7.32
C ASP A 55 8.74 -17.50 6.63
N TYR A 56 8.96 -17.21 5.34
CA TYR A 56 8.09 -16.34 4.55
C TYR A 56 6.84 -17.04 3.99
N LYS A 57 6.73 -18.37 4.12
CA LYS A 57 5.55 -19.14 3.73
C LYS A 57 4.51 -19.17 4.84
N GLN A 58 3.70 -18.12 4.91
CA GLN A 58 2.66 -18.01 5.93
C GLN A 58 1.44 -17.24 5.44
N ASP A 59 0.27 -17.62 5.96
CA ASP A 59 -0.91 -16.76 5.94
C ASP A 59 -0.80 -15.76 7.10
N CYS A 60 -0.45 -14.52 6.76
CA CYS A 60 -0.17 -13.46 7.73
C CYS A 60 -1.26 -12.38 7.66
N GLU A 61 -1.39 -11.58 8.71
CA GLU A 61 -2.37 -10.48 8.76
C GLU A 61 -1.94 -9.22 7.99
N CYS A 62 -0.64 -9.09 7.67
CA CYS A 62 -0.12 -7.92 6.99
C CYS A 62 -0.32 -7.95 5.47
N ARG A 63 -0.52 -9.11 4.84
CA ARG A 63 -0.64 -9.22 3.38
C ARG A 63 -2.00 -8.70 2.90
N LYS A 64 -2.02 -7.63 2.10
CA LYS A 64 -3.25 -7.18 1.41
C LYS A 64 -3.83 -8.34 0.58
N PRO A 65 -5.13 -8.66 0.67
CA PRO A 65 -6.24 -7.78 1.09
C PRO A 65 -6.50 -7.68 2.60
N LYS A 66 -5.73 -8.33 3.46
CA LYS A 66 -5.88 -8.15 4.92
C LYS A 66 -5.38 -6.76 5.37
N PRO A 67 -6.00 -6.14 6.39
CA PRO A 67 -5.74 -4.75 6.76
C PRO A 67 -4.55 -4.56 7.72
N GLY A 68 -3.77 -5.61 8.04
CA GLY A 68 -2.80 -5.56 9.15
C GLY A 68 -1.75 -4.44 9.03
N MET A 69 -1.26 -4.12 7.83
CA MET A 69 -0.35 -2.97 7.64
C MET A 69 -1.02 -1.63 7.94
N PHE A 70 -2.28 -1.46 7.54
CA PHE A 70 -3.05 -0.25 7.81
C PHE A 70 -3.34 -0.09 9.31
N ILE A 71 -3.72 -1.18 9.97
CA ILE A 71 -3.96 -1.20 11.43
C ILE A 71 -2.67 -0.85 12.19
N SER A 72 -1.54 -1.42 11.77
CA SER A 72 -0.23 -1.12 12.38
C SER A 72 0.13 0.37 12.22
N ALA A 73 -0.04 0.92 11.02
CA ALA A 73 0.17 2.35 10.75
C ALA A 73 -0.75 3.24 11.58
N ARG A 74 -2.05 2.89 11.66
CA ARG A 74 -3.06 3.58 12.47
C ARG A 74 -2.63 3.64 13.92
N ASP A 75 -2.25 2.50 14.50
CA ASP A 75 -1.97 2.40 15.93
C ASP A 75 -0.67 3.10 16.31
N PHE A 76 0.34 3.07 15.42
CA PHE A 76 1.61 3.75 15.62
C PHE A 76 1.49 5.27 15.44
N LEU A 77 0.93 5.73 14.31
CA LEU A 77 0.86 7.15 13.95
C LEU A 77 -0.42 7.85 14.44
N LYS A 78 -1.32 7.13 15.11
CA LYS A 78 -2.63 7.64 15.58
C LYS A 78 -3.48 8.22 14.45
N ILE A 79 -3.55 7.50 13.33
CA ILE A 79 -4.24 7.93 12.11
C ILE A 79 -5.76 7.87 12.27
N ASP A 80 -6.45 8.93 11.84
CA ASP A 80 -7.89 8.90 11.61
C ASP A 80 -8.19 8.27 10.24
N MET A 81 -8.51 6.97 10.24
CA MET A 81 -8.74 6.21 9.01
C MET A 81 -9.92 6.75 8.20
N ALA A 82 -10.98 7.21 8.88
CA ALA A 82 -12.17 7.73 8.21
C ALA A 82 -11.89 9.03 7.43
N LYS A 83 -10.84 9.77 7.78
CA LYS A 83 -10.36 10.96 7.04
C LYS A 83 -9.17 10.67 6.12
N SER A 84 -8.75 9.42 6.04
CA SER A 84 -7.59 9.01 5.23
C SER A 84 -8.01 8.62 3.81
N ILE A 85 -7.03 8.65 2.91
CA ILE A 85 -7.17 8.29 1.50
C ILE A 85 -6.20 7.16 1.19
N MET A 86 -6.70 6.06 0.62
CA MET A 86 -5.86 5.01 0.04
C MET A 86 -5.75 5.22 -1.46
N VAL A 87 -4.53 5.13 -1.99
CA VAL A 87 -4.25 5.13 -3.43
C VAL A 87 -3.54 3.82 -3.78
N GLY A 88 -4.10 3.05 -4.72
CA GLY A 88 -3.54 1.75 -5.13
C GLY A 88 -3.87 1.40 -6.58
N ASP A 89 -3.33 0.30 -7.08
CA ASP A 89 -3.54 -0.15 -8.47
C ASP A 89 -4.34 -1.45 -8.57
N LYS A 90 -4.70 -2.07 -7.43
CA LYS A 90 -5.36 -3.37 -7.39
C LYS A 90 -6.59 -3.41 -6.49
N ALA A 91 -7.47 -4.36 -6.76
CA ALA A 91 -8.64 -4.61 -5.92
C ALA A 91 -8.23 -4.97 -4.47
N GLU A 92 -7.13 -5.69 -4.28
CA GLU A 92 -6.65 -6.05 -2.95
C GLU A 92 -6.23 -4.84 -2.11
N ASP A 93 -5.80 -3.75 -2.74
CA ASP A 93 -5.52 -2.49 -2.05
C ASP A 93 -6.81 -1.85 -1.52
N MET A 94 -7.85 -1.84 -2.36
CA MET A 94 -9.15 -1.28 -2.01
C MET A 94 -9.83 -2.09 -0.91
N MET A 95 -9.76 -3.42 -1.00
CA MET A 95 -10.29 -4.33 0.04
C MET A 95 -9.59 -4.14 1.39
N ALA A 96 -8.26 -4.00 1.39
CA ALA A 96 -7.52 -3.79 2.64
C ALA A 96 -7.84 -2.43 3.27
N ALA A 97 -8.00 -1.39 2.44
CA ALA A 97 -8.38 -0.06 2.88
C ALA A 97 -9.81 -0.01 3.43
N GLU A 98 -10.76 -0.66 2.74
CA GLU A 98 -12.14 -0.81 3.19
C GLU A 98 -12.20 -1.55 4.54
N ALA A 99 -11.51 -2.69 4.67
CA ALA A 99 -11.44 -3.44 5.91
C ALA A 99 -10.77 -2.67 7.06
N ALA A 100 -9.89 -1.71 6.75
CA ALA A 100 -9.24 -0.83 7.72
C ALA A 100 -10.05 0.44 8.05
N GLY A 101 -11.22 0.64 7.41
CA GLY A 101 -12.06 1.81 7.61
C GLY A 101 -11.52 3.10 6.97
N VAL A 102 -10.75 2.98 5.89
CA VAL A 102 -10.26 4.15 5.12
C VAL A 102 -11.44 4.84 4.42
N GLY A 103 -11.59 6.14 4.65
CA GLY A 103 -12.75 6.90 4.18
C GLY A 103 -12.83 7.10 2.67
N THR A 104 -11.70 7.16 1.96
CA THR A 104 -11.68 7.29 0.49
C THR A 104 -10.65 6.35 -0.13
N LYS A 105 -11.05 5.66 -1.19
CA LYS A 105 -10.32 4.60 -1.88
C LYS A 105 -10.21 4.98 -3.35
N ILE A 106 -8.99 5.19 -3.83
CA ILE A 106 -8.70 5.65 -5.18
C ILE A 106 -7.87 4.59 -5.90
N LEU A 107 -8.35 4.18 -7.07
CA LEU A 107 -7.56 3.40 -8.01
C LEU A 107 -6.83 4.30 -8.99
N VAL A 108 -5.65 3.89 -9.44
CA VAL A 108 -4.87 4.55 -10.49
C VAL A 108 -4.55 3.61 -11.64
N ARG A 109 -4.36 4.16 -12.84
CA ARG A 109 -4.07 3.40 -14.08
C ARG A 109 -2.59 3.22 -14.40
N THR A 110 -1.70 3.70 -13.54
CA THR A 110 -0.24 3.60 -13.70
C THR A 110 0.35 2.22 -13.35
N GLY A 111 -0.46 1.30 -12.82
CA GLY A 111 -0.03 -0.03 -12.37
C GLY A 111 -0.67 -1.17 -13.16
N LYS A 112 -1.32 -2.11 -12.45
CA LYS A 112 -2.10 -3.18 -13.07
C LYS A 112 -3.34 -2.64 -13.79
N PRO A 113 -3.84 -3.37 -14.81
CA PRO A 113 -5.15 -3.07 -15.39
C PRO A 113 -6.21 -3.05 -14.30
N VAL A 114 -7.00 -1.99 -14.31
CA VAL A 114 -8.15 -1.86 -13.42
C VAL A 114 -9.13 -2.99 -13.71
N THR A 115 -9.64 -3.61 -12.65
CA THR A 115 -10.58 -4.74 -12.74
C THR A 115 -11.96 -4.31 -12.25
N GLU A 116 -13.03 -4.93 -12.75
CA GLU A 116 -14.40 -4.65 -12.30
C GLU A 116 -14.55 -4.73 -10.77
N LYS A 117 -13.89 -5.71 -10.15
CA LYS A 117 -13.85 -5.86 -8.69
C LYS A 117 -13.21 -4.65 -8.00
N GLY A 118 -12.14 -4.11 -8.56
CA GLY A 118 -11.49 -2.91 -8.04
C GLY A 118 -12.38 -1.68 -8.18
N GLU A 119 -12.97 -1.48 -9.37
CA GLU A 119 -13.86 -0.34 -9.64
C GLU A 119 -15.11 -0.36 -8.75
N ALA A 120 -15.65 -1.55 -8.46
CA ALA A 120 -16.82 -1.69 -7.59
C ALA A 120 -16.56 -1.26 -6.14
N ILE A 121 -15.30 -1.28 -5.68
CA ILE A 121 -14.93 -0.91 -4.30
C ILE A 121 -14.39 0.53 -4.25
N ALA A 122 -13.73 1.00 -5.31
CA ALA A 122 -13.11 2.32 -5.34
C ALA A 122 -14.15 3.45 -5.38
N ASP A 123 -13.87 4.55 -4.70
CA ASP A 123 -14.69 5.76 -4.74
C ASP A 123 -14.36 6.63 -5.98
N ALA A 124 -13.17 6.43 -6.56
CA ALA A 124 -12.72 7.06 -7.80
C ALA A 124 -11.63 6.24 -8.49
N VAL A 125 -11.52 6.41 -9.81
CA VAL A 125 -10.45 5.81 -10.62
C VAL A 125 -9.77 6.92 -11.43
N LEU A 126 -8.54 7.26 -11.09
CA LEU A 126 -7.75 8.33 -11.71
C LEU A 126 -6.69 7.76 -12.67
N ASP A 127 -6.09 8.60 -13.50
CA ASP A 127 -5.03 8.15 -14.40
C ASP A 127 -3.74 7.90 -13.62
N SER A 128 -3.37 8.80 -12.72
CA SER A 128 -2.14 8.75 -11.93
C SER A 128 -2.33 9.27 -10.50
N ILE A 129 -1.35 8.98 -9.64
CA ILE A 129 -1.23 9.61 -8.31
C ILE A 129 -1.10 11.14 -8.42
N ALA A 130 -0.59 11.65 -9.56
CA ALA A 130 -0.47 13.08 -9.83
C ALA A 130 -1.83 13.80 -9.89
N ASP A 131 -2.93 13.07 -10.16
CA ASP A 131 -4.28 13.63 -10.25
C ASP A 131 -4.99 13.69 -8.89
N VAL A 132 -4.45 13.01 -7.87
CA VAL A 132 -5.04 12.91 -6.54
C VAL A 132 -5.19 14.28 -5.85
N PRO A 133 -4.21 15.20 -5.88
CA PRO A 133 -4.38 16.52 -5.27
C PRO A 133 -5.54 17.32 -5.86
N ALA A 134 -5.71 17.29 -7.19
CA ALA A 134 -6.81 17.98 -7.86
C ALA A 134 -8.17 17.37 -7.50
N PHE A 135 -8.25 16.04 -7.47
CA PHE A 135 -9.44 15.32 -7.02
C PHE A 135 -9.83 15.72 -5.59
N ILE A 136 -8.88 15.73 -4.65
CA ILE A 136 -9.13 16.12 -3.25
C ILE A 136 -9.61 17.57 -3.15
N ALA A 137 -8.99 18.49 -3.89
CA ALA A 137 -9.33 19.93 -3.83
C ALA A 137 -10.73 20.25 -4.37
N SER A 138 -11.36 19.33 -5.11
CA SER A 138 -12.70 19.50 -5.69
C SER A 138 -13.84 19.01 -4.81
N ARG A 139 -13.53 18.50 -3.61
CA ARG A 139 -14.47 17.95 -2.63
C ARG A 139 -14.61 18.89 -1.43
#